data_AF-A0A1Z4V922-F1
#
_entry.id   AF-A0A1Z4V922-F1
#
_cell.length_a   1.000
_cell.length_b   1.000
_cell.length_c   1.000
_cell.angle_alpha   90.00
_cell.angle_beta   90.00
_cell.angle_gamma   90.00
#
_symmetry.space_group_name_H-M   'P 1'
#
loop_
_entity.id
_entity.type
_entity.pdbx_description
1 polymer ?
#
loop_
_entity_poly.entity_id
_entity_poly.type
_entity_poly.pdbx_seq_one_letter_code
_entity_poly.pdbx_strand_id
1 'polypeptide(L)' 'MPVLSRHEGEWLGNYTVVDDSSIILWFGYKEFPYLYLYEMIQISHDNNHRARTWHWFKNHQIYQRTLIQEERVK' A
#
# COMPACT_ATOMS: atom_id res chain seq x y z
N MET A 1 -3.01 -18.15 -4.40
CA MET A 1 -2.36 -16.88 -4.80
C MET A 1 -3.46 -15.97 -5.31
N PRO A 2 -3.70 -14.78 -4.72
CA PRO A 2 -4.65 -13.86 -5.32
C PRO A 2 -4.05 -13.33 -6.63
N VAL A 3 -4.85 -13.31 -7.68
CA VAL A 3 -4.50 -12.68 -8.95
C VAL A 3 -4.35 -11.19 -8.66
N LEU A 4 -3.13 -10.67 -8.77
CA LEU A 4 -2.90 -9.22 -8.86
C LEU A 4 -3.52 -8.77 -10.18
N SER A 5 -4.76 -8.25 -10.14
CA SER A 5 -5.30 -7.52 -11.28
C SER A 5 -4.43 -6.29 -11.48
N ARG A 6 -3.56 -6.33 -12.49
CA ARG A 6 -2.80 -5.17 -12.93
C ARG A 6 -3.82 -4.16 -13.44
N HIS A 7 -4.09 -3.13 -12.65
CA HIS A 7 -4.92 -2.03 -13.09
C HIS A 7 -4.03 -1.07 -13.89
N GLU A 8 -4.25 -1.05 -15.21
CA GLU A 8 -3.64 -0.08 -16.12
C GLU A 8 -4.36 1.28 -15.97
N GLY A 9 -3.61 2.39 -15.92
CA GLY A 9 -4.16 3.74 -15.74
C GLY A 9 -3.15 4.72 -15.14
N GLU A 10 -3.49 6.01 -15.13
CA GLU A 10 -2.72 7.05 -14.44
C GLU A 10 -3.06 7.08 -12.94
N TRP A 11 -2.01 7.14 -12.12
CA TRP A 11 -2.11 7.13 -10.66
C TRP A 11 -1.67 8.47 -10.07
N LEU A 12 -2.40 8.91 -9.05
CA LEU A 12 -1.96 9.96 -8.14
C LEU A 12 -1.33 9.32 -6.92
N GLY A 13 -0.27 9.92 -6.38
CA GLY A 13 0.47 9.37 -5.24
C GLY A 13 0.99 10.45 -4.31
N ASN A 14 0.86 10.22 -3.01
CA ASN A 14 1.53 11.00 -1.96
C ASN A 14 2.14 10.05 -0.93
N TYR A 15 3.19 10.51 -0.24
CA TYR A 15 3.80 9.76 0.85
C TYR A 15 4.01 10.62 2.08
N THR A 16 3.96 9.97 3.24
CA THR A 16 4.30 10.55 4.53
C THR A 16 5.22 9.59 5.26
N VAL A 17 6.38 10.10 5.69
CA VAL A 17 7.26 9.39 6.62
C VAL A 17 6.72 9.63 8.02
N VAL A 18 6.46 8.55 8.77
CA VAL A 18 5.94 8.63 10.14
C VAL A 18 7.09 8.63 11.14
N ASP A 19 8.06 7.75 10.93
CA ASP A 19 9.28 7.62 11.71
C ASP A 19 10.36 6.90 10.87
N ASP A 20 11.52 6.59 11.48
CA ASP A 20 12.67 5.95 10.82
C ASP A 20 12.36 4.56 10.22
N SER A 21 11.26 3.93 10.64
CA SER A 21 10.87 2.57 10.29
C SER A 21 9.52 2.47 9.58
N SER A 22 8.79 3.58 9.45
CA SER A 22 7.39 3.58 9.03
C SER A 22 7.08 4.65 7.98
N ILE A 23 6.44 4.22 6.89
CA ILE A 23 5.98 5.09 5.79
C ILE A 23 4.51 4.77 5.49
N ILE A 24 3.73 5.81 5.20
CA ILE A 24 2.36 5.67 4.66
C ILE A 24 2.34 6.25 3.26
N LEU A 25 1.85 5.47 2.30
CA LEU A 25 1.59 5.87 0.93
C LEU A 25 0.08 5.96 0.72
N TRP A 26 -0.35 6.98 -0.01
CA TRP A 26 -1.70 7.08 -0.54
C TRP A 26 -1.63 7.00 -2.06
N PHE A 27 -2.44 6.12 -2.66
CA PHE A 27 -2.60 6.01 -4.10
C PHE A 27 -4.06 6.17 -4.49
N GLY A 28 -4.33 7.01 -5.49
CA GLY A 28 -5.65 7.19 -6.07
C GLY A 28 -5.63 6.97 -7.57
N TYR A 29 -6.70 6.38 -8.12
CA TYR A 29 -6.88 6.28 -9.57
C TYR A 29 -7.38 7.62 -10.12
N LYS A 30 -6.70 8.20 -11.11
CA LYS A 30 -7.11 9.48 -11.69
C LYS A 30 -8.48 9.37 -12.38
N GLU A 31 -8.73 8.26 -13.07
CA GLU A 31 -10.00 7.99 -13.77
C GLU A 31 -11.14 7.59 -12.82
N PHE A 32 -10.80 7.02 -11.65
CA PHE A 32 -11.77 6.54 -10.67
C PHE A 32 -11.49 7.16 -9.28
N PRO A 33 -11.83 8.44 -9.04
CA PRO A 33 -11.53 9.12 -7.79
C PRO A 33 -12.14 8.47 -6.54
N TYR A 34 -13.19 7.67 -6.73
CA TYR A 34 -13.85 6.93 -5.66
C TYR A 34 -13.11 5.63 -5.29
N LEU A 35 -12.09 5.22 -6.05
CA LEU A 35 -11.19 4.11 -5.76
C LEU A 35 -9.81 4.64 -5.37
N TYR A 36 -9.35 4.26 -4.19
CA TYR A 36 -8.03 4.62 -3.70
C TYR A 36 -7.58 3.61 -2.64
N LEU A 37 -6.30 3.63 -2.27
CA LEU A 37 -5.77 2.82 -1.20
C LEU A 37 -4.76 3.58 -0.37
N TYR A 38 -4.65 3.17 0.90
CA TYR A 38 -3.51 3.50 1.74
C TYR A 38 -2.64 2.25 1.86
N GLU A 39 -1.34 2.40 1.61
CA GLU A 39 -0.33 1.39 1.88
C GLU A 39 0.50 1.86 3.08
N MET A 40 0.54 1.05 4.12
CA MET A 40 1.43 1.25 5.26
C MET A 40 2.60 0.29 5.11
N ILE A 41 3.82 0.79 5.27
CA ILE A 41 5.06 0.04 5.17
C ILE A 41 5.78 0.17 6.51
N GLN A 42 6.08 -0.95 7.14
CA GLN A 42 6.87 -1.03 8.35
C GLN A 42 8.10 -1.92 8.12
N ILE A 43 9.26 -1.44 8.53
CA ILE A 43 10.53 -2.13 8.39
C ILE A 43 11.02 -2.52 9.80
N SER A 44 11.44 -3.76 9.97
CA SER A 44 12.03 -4.22 11.23
C SER A 44 13.37 -3.51 11.50
N HIS A 45 13.76 -3.44 12.77
CA HIS A 45 15.01 -2.78 13.17
C HIS A 45 16.26 -3.36 12.49
N ASP A 46 16.26 -4.66 12.19
CA ASP A 46 17.37 -5.34 11.52
C ASP A 46 17.38 -5.17 9.99
N ASN A 47 16.39 -4.44 9.43
CA ASN A 47 16.23 -4.16 8.00
C ASN A 47 16.14 -5.42 7.10
N ASN A 48 15.81 -6.57 7.68
CA ASN A 48 15.62 -7.83 6.95
C ASN A 48 14.15 -8.17 6.73
N HIS A 49 13.24 -7.62 7.53
CA HIS A 49 11.82 -7.89 7.44
C HIS A 49 11.05 -6.61 7.12
N ARG A 50 10.07 -6.74 6.23
CA ARG A 50 9.16 -5.65 5.89
C ARG A 50 7.74 -6.17 5.88
N ALA A 51 6.85 -5.47 6.56
CA ALA A 51 5.42 -5.70 6.50
C ALA A 51 4.77 -4.57 5.69
N ARG A 52 3.82 -4.92 4.83
CA ARG A 52 2.99 -3.94 4.13
C ARG A 52 1.52 -4.30 4.29
N THR A 53 0.72 -3.30 4.64
CA THR A 53 -0.73 -3.42 4.74
C THR A 53 -1.38 -2.44 3.78
N TRP A 54 -2.20 -2.95 2.87
CA TRP A 54 -2.99 -2.11 1.98
C TRP A 54 -4.43 -2.09 2.45
N HIS A 55 -4.99 -0.91 2.65
CA HIS A 55 -6.40 -0.69 2.90
C HIS A 55 -7.02 -0.09 1.64
N TRP A 56 -7.85 -0.88 0.96
CA TRP A 56 -8.53 -0.47 -0.27
C TRP A 56 -9.88 0.15 0.05
N PHE A 57 -10.12 1.34 -0.49
CA PHE A 57 -11.36 2.08 -0.35
C PHE A 57 -12.11 2.17 -1.66
N LYS A 58 -13.43 2.04 -1.58
CA LYS A 58 -14.38 2.29 -2.66
C LYS A 58 -15.51 3.13 -2.08
N ASN A 59 -15.79 4.28 -2.67
CA ASN A 59 -16.82 5.21 -2.17
C ASN A 59 -16.64 5.54 -0.68
N HIS A 60 -15.40 5.81 -0.28
CA HIS A 60 -14.99 6.10 1.12
C HIS A 60 -15.24 4.98 2.14
N GLN A 61 -15.59 3.78 1.68
CA GLN A 61 -15.74 2.60 2.54
C GLN A 61 -14.61 1.60 2.25
N ILE A 62 -14.06 1.03 3.31
CA ILE A 62 -13.06 -0.03 3.16
C ILE A 62 -13.75 -1.30 2.64
N TYR A 63 -13.21 -1.90 1.59
CA TYR A 63 -13.81 -3.10 0.99
C TYR A 63 -12.83 -4.28 0.86
N GLN A 64 -11.53 -4.01 0.92
CA GLN A 64 -10.49 -5.04 0.87
C GLN A 64 -9.27 -4.65 1.69
N ARG A 65 -8.57 -5.65 2.22
CA ARG A 65 -7.23 -5.49 2.79
C ARG A 65 -6.26 -6.45 2.12
N THR A 66 -5.06 -5.98 1.82
CA THR A 66 -3.95 -6.83 1.38
C THR A 66 -2.89 -6.82 2.47
N LEU A 67 -2.49 -8.00 2.93
CA LEU A 67 -1.44 -8.18 3.92
C LEU A 67 -0.24 -8.83 3.24
N ILE A 68 0.92 -8.21 3.38
CA ILE A 68 2.14 -8.61 2.68
C ILE A 68 3.25 -8.71 3.73
N GLN A 69 3.94 -9.86 3.74
CA GLN A 69 5.14 -10.09 4.52
C GLN A 69 6.29 -10.32 3.56
N GLU A 70 7.38 -9.58 3.73
CA GLU A 70 8.55 -9.63 2.89
C GLU A 70 9.81 -9.85 3.72
N GLU A 71 10.73 -10.64 3.16
CA GLU A 71 12.06 -10.86 3.71
C GLU A 71 13.09 -10.43 2.66
N ARG A 72 14.17 -9.80 3.13
CA ARG A 72 15.26 -9.34 2.27
C ARG A 72 16.04 -10.54 1.74
N VAL A 73 16.09 -10.67 0.42
CA VAL A 73 16.96 -11.65 -0.25
C VAL A 73 18.41 -11.19 -0.15
N LYS A 74 19.31 -12.11 0.21
CA LYS A 74 20.76 -11.87 0.31
C LYS A 74 21.41 -11.85 -1.06
#